data_AF-A0A814WXL8-F1
#
_entry.id   AF-A0A814WXL8-F1
#
_cell.length_a   1.000
_cell.length_b   1.000
_cell.length_c   1.000
_cell.angle_alpha   90.00
_cell.angle_beta   90.00
_cell.angle_gamma   90.00
#
_symmetry.space_group_name_H-M   'P 1'
#
loop_
_entity.id
_entity.type
_entity.pdbx_description
1 polymer ?
#
loop_
_entity_poly.entity_id
_entity_poly.type
_entity_poly.pdbx_seq_one_letter_code
_entity_poly.pdbx_strand_id
1 'polypeptide(L)'
;MSIIMIIINYLLTQLPSLVTTITISHSLNINFKRQLFNERLSSYNLFYDNSLSSCNTTRSLSEDRQRHFHGISQLLQIFQQKIVPYPNNHFYGRGIVLTVGPSQLKFAEVNLKMIELTATKLPIQIWYSSSQISHEIMIGLLRTVPNLNASICCFLMTECRTLTQTWQLNPTHVYKPPSNNQKYKFFPYKPAAIVSATFSEVLFLDCDAYVTRDPEELFLSDPMYLKFGALFYPDAHKSRQHPAVWTLFNTSCTQNEYEFDSAMILVDKRRVWNGLYMTKLINDYYPAFYEHVTDGDKDTFRLAFRYMQVKYYLVMTPCAAGSFNNTHFCGLTLCKTDSLSQHIYVNHIHIFKYEGIKYSPITLGYTRIGLGDPNNNSFFFQHCRLPAAPTSCFHIMKKRTEEMAKTNCYSGNIPLKEIENHAYMLNESLLSKPSKNNRVLMSKTNNFMPNFVENFLRIQQPILNN
;
A
#
# COMPACT_ATOMS: atom_id res chain seq x y z
N MET A 1 34.29 13.60 49.04
CA MET A 1 33.26 14.63 48.73
C MET A 1 33.45 15.33 47.39
N SER A 2 34.65 15.34 46.78
CA SER A 2 34.97 16.23 45.66
C SER A 2 34.45 15.78 44.28
N ILE A 3 34.37 14.47 44.00
CA ILE A 3 33.98 13.96 42.67
C ILE A 3 32.46 14.00 42.46
N ILE A 4 31.67 13.69 43.50
CA ILE A 4 30.20 13.71 43.44
C ILE A 4 29.67 15.13 43.21
N MET A 5 30.26 16.15 43.84
CA MET A 5 29.91 17.55 43.61
C MET A 5 30.24 18.02 42.18
N ILE A 6 31.32 17.53 41.57
CA ILE A 6 31.68 17.85 40.18
C ILE A 6 30.67 17.22 39.20
N ILE A 7 30.26 15.97 39.42
CA ILE A 7 29.25 15.30 38.59
C ILE A 7 27.89 15.98 38.73
N ILE A 8 27.50 16.36 39.95
CA ILE A 8 26.23 17.08 40.19
C ILE A 8 26.24 18.47 39.54
N ASN A 9 27.34 19.24 39.63
CA ASN A 9 27.44 20.53 38.93
C ASN A 9 27.50 20.38 37.40
N TYR A 10 28.14 19.34 36.88
CA TYR A 10 28.16 19.04 35.45
C TYR A 10 26.77 18.66 34.94
N LEU A 11 26.03 17.86 35.71
CA LEU A 11 24.65 17.51 35.39
C LEU A 11 23.73 18.74 35.48
N LEU A 12 23.81 19.53 36.55
CA LEU A 12 22.97 20.73 36.74
C LEU A 12 23.24 21.85 35.71
N THR A 13 24.44 21.91 35.12
CA THR A 13 24.77 22.89 34.06
C THR A 13 24.38 22.42 32.65
N GLN A 14 24.41 21.11 32.38
CA GLN A 14 24.02 20.52 31.09
C GLN A 14 22.53 20.16 30.99
N LEU A 15 21.86 19.87 32.11
CA LEU A 15 20.42 19.54 32.13
C LEU A 15 19.54 20.66 31.57
N PRO A 16 19.70 21.95 31.94
CA PRO A 16 18.87 23.02 31.41
C PRO A 16 19.06 23.20 29.90
N SER A 17 20.29 23.16 29.39
CA SER A 17 20.57 23.30 27.96
C SER A 17 20.06 22.08 27.16
N LEU A 18 20.21 20.86 27.70
CA LEU A 18 19.69 19.65 27.09
C LEU A 18 18.17 19.61 27.10
N VAL A 19 17.51 19.98 28.21
CA VAL A 19 16.05 20.09 28.32
C VAL A 19 15.52 21.20 27.40
N THR A 20 16.20 22.33 27.31
CA THR A 20 15.84 23.42 26.38
C THR A 20 15.99 22.98 24.92
N THR A 21 17.05 22.22 24.59
CA THR A 21 17.27 21.68 23.24
C THR A 21 16.26 20.58 22.89
N ILE A 22 15.91 19.72 23.85
CA ILE A 22 14.86 18.70 23.71
C ILE A 22 13.48 19.36 23.55
N THR A 23 13.16 20.40 24.33
CA THR A 23 11.87 21.11 24.21
C THR A 23 11.78 21.95 22.93
N ILE A 24 12.86 22.59 22.50
CA ILE A 24 12.93 23.28 21.20
C ILE A 24 12.81 22.28 20.05
N SER A 25 13.57 21.18 20.05
CA SER A 25 13.45 20.14 19.01
C SER A 25 12.07 19.47 19.00
N HIS A 26 11.49 19.21 20.17
CA HIS A 26 10.15 18.65 20.30
C HIS A 26 9.05 19.63 19.80
N SER A 27 9.13 20.90 20.16
CA SER A 27 8.19 21.93 19.69
C SER A 27 8.32 22.21 18.19
N LEU A 28 9.55 22.24 17.65
CA LEU A 28 9.81 22.29 16.21
C LEU A 28 9.20 21.07 15.50
N ASN A 29 9.35 19.87 16.06
CA ASN A 29 8.78 18.63 15.51
C ASN A 29 7.23 18.65 15.53
N ILE A 30 6.61 19.16 16.61
CA ILE A 30 5.14 19.33 16.69
C ILE A 30 4.64 20.33 15.65
N ASN A 31 5.25 21.52 15.57
CA ASN A 31 4.84 22.55 14.62
C ASN A 31 5.01 22.06 13.18
N PHE A 32 6.10 21.34 12.92
CA PHE A 32 6.36 20.75 11.62
C PHE A 32 5.35 19.64 11.25
N LYS A 33 5.04 18.71 12.17
CA LYS A 33 3.98 17.70 11.96
C LYS A 33 2.62 18.34 11.73
N ARG A 34 2.29 19.41 12.46
CA ARG A 34 1.05 20.19 12.26
C ARG A 34 1.01 20.85 10.89
N GLN A 35 2.12 21.42 10.43
CA GLN A 35 2.23 21.99 9.10
C GLN A 35 1.98 20.92 8.02
N LEU A 36 2.67 19.77 8.10
CA LEU A 36 2.47 18.67 7.17
C LEU A 36 1.02 18.18 7.17
N PHE A 37 0.40 18.03 8.34
CA PHE A 37 -1.00 17.64 8.44
C PHE A 37 -1.92 18.61 7.68
N ASN A 38 -1.72 19.91 7.84
CA ASN A 38 -2.51 20.93 7.15
C ASN A 38 -2.26 20.92 5.64
N GLU A 39 -1.02 20.71 5.21
CA GLU A 39 -0.68 20.55 3.78
C GLU A 39 -1.36 19.32 3.19
N ARG A 40 -1.30 18.17 3.86
CA ARG A 40 -1.96 16.92 3.44
C ARG A 40 -3.47 17.07 3.33
N LEU A 41 -4.09 17.78 4.29
CA LEU A 41 -5.51 18.09 4.24
C LEU A 41 -5.89 19.02 3.08
N SER A 42 -5.03 20.00 2.79
CA SER A 42 -5.23 20.92 1.66
C SER A 42 -5.14 20.17 0.33
N SER A 43 -4.16 19.27 0.19
CA SER A 43 -4.00 18.39 -0.97
C SER A 43 -5.20 17.46 -1.14
N TYR A 44 -5.76 16.90 -0.05
CA TYR A 44 -6.96 16.05 -0.12
C TYR A 44 -8.13 16.75 -0.82
N ASN A 45 -8.42 18.01 -0.47
CA ASN A 45 -9.52 18.76 -1.08
C ASN A 45 -9.31 18.97 -2.59
N LEU A 46 -8.07 19.13 -3.04
CA LEU A 46 -7.77 19.26 -4.48
C LEU A 46 -8.08 17.98 -5.26
N PHE A 47 -7.89 16.79 -4.66
CA PHE A 47 -8.09 15.50 -5.33
C PHE A 47 -9.49 14.91 -5.14
N TYR A 48 -10.14 15.20 -4.02
CA TYR A 48 -11.46 14.67 -3.70
C TYR A 48 -12.59 15.66 -4.07
N ASP A 49 -12.37 16.97 -3.96
CA ASP A 49 -13.43 18.01 -4.04
C ASP A 49 -13.58 18.68 -5.43
N ASN A 50 -12.91 18.15 -6.46
CA ASN A 50 -13.11 18.35 -7.91
C ASN A 50 -14.02 19.51 -8.40
N SER A 51 -13.59 20.76 -8.19
CA SER A 51 -14.20 21.93 -8.84
C SER A 51 -13.76 22.16 -10.29
N LEU A 52 -12.88 21.32 -10.85
CA LEU A 52 -12.36 21.46 -12.21
C LEU A 52 -12.40 20.11 -12.96
N SER A 53 -13.49 19.88 -13.69
CA SER A 53 -13.67 18.73 -14.59
C SER A 53 -12.93 18.96 -15.91
N SER A 54 -11.77 18.34 -16.13
CA SER A 54 -10.98 18.50 -17.36
C SER A 54 -10.91 17.21 -18.18
N CYS A 55 -12.05 16.61 -18.48
CA CYS A 55 -12.09 15.46 -19.38
C CYS A 55 -12.40 15.91 -20.81
N ASN A 56 -11.53 15.51 -21.75
CA ASN A 56 -11.77 15.71 -23.18
C ASN A 56 -12.84 14.69 -23.63
N THR A 57 -14.07 15.15 -23.87
CA THR A 57 -15.25 14.33 -24.17
C THR A 57 -15.32 13.87 -25.63
N THR A 58 -14.28 14.10 -26.42
CA THR A 58 -14.26 13.87 -27.88
C THR A 58 -14.22 12.39 -28.30
N ARG A 59 -14.11 11.43 -27.36
CA ARG A 59 -14.23 10.00 -27.67
C ARG A 59 -15.68 9.53 -27.55
N SER A 60 -16.30 9.28 -28.69
CA SER A 60 -17.59 8.58 -28.77
C SER A 60 -17.41 7.10 -28.42
N LEU A 61 -18.31 6.57 -27.58
CA LEU A 61 -18.41 5.13 -27.33
C LEU A 61 -19.11 4.44 -28.50
N SER A 62 -18.67 3.23 -28.87
CA SER A 62 -19.45 2.36 -29.74
C SER A 62 -20.79 2.00 -29.08
N GLU A 63 -21.81 1.69 -29.88
CA GLU A 63 -23.14 1.31 -29.38
C GLU A 63 -23.08 0.14 -28.38
N ASP A 64 -22.23 -0.85 -28.64
CA ASP A 64 -22.01 -1.98 -27.74
C ASP A 64 -21.48 -1.53 -26.37
N ARG A 65 -20.51 -0.61 -26.33
CA ARG A 65 -20.01 -0.08 -25.07
C ARG A 65 -21.06 0.77 -24.36
N GLN A 66 -21.87 1.53 -25.09
CA GLN A 66 -22.95 2.30 -24.49
C GLN A 66 -23.99 1.39 -23.82
N ARG A 67 -24.41 0.30 -24.50
CA ARG A 67 -25.31 -0.71 -23.92
C ARG A 67 -24.70 -1.39 -22.71
N HIS A 68 -23.43 -1.78 -22.78
CA HIS A 68 -22.71 -2.37 -21.64
C HIS A 68 -22.65 -1.42 -20.43
N PHE A 69 -22.36 -0.15 -20.68
CA PHE A 69 -22.26 0.88 -19.64
C PHE A 69 -23.63 1.18 -19.02
N HIS A 70 -24.70 1.17 -19.81
CA HIS A 70 -26.07 1.25 -19.29
C HIS A 70 -26.38 0.08 -18.34
N GLY A 71 -26.02 -1.15 -18.73
CA GLY A 71 -26.17 -2.32 -17.85
C GLY A 71 -25.39 -2.20 -16.55
N ILE A 72 -24.14 -1.70 -16.59
CA ILE A 72 -23.35 -1.42 -15.38
C ILE A 72 -24.05 -0.40 -14.47
N SER A 73 -24.62 0.67 -15.03
CA SER A 73 -25.34 1.68 -14.23
C SER A 73 -26.52 1.09 -13.47
N GLN A 74 -27.30 0.20 -14.11
CA GLN A 74 -28.39 -0.53 -13.46
C GLN A 74 -27.87 -1.48 -12.37
N LEU A 75 -26.76 -2.19 -12.63
CA LEU A 75 -26.14 -3.07 -11.63
C LEU A 75 -25.68 -2.30 -10.39
N LEU A 76 -25.07 -1.13 -10.55
CA LEU A 76 -24.63 -0.30 -9.42
C LEU A 76 -25.80 0.14 -8.53
N GLN A 77 -26.94 0.51 -9.12
CA GLN A 77 -28.17 0.83 -8.36
C GLN A 77 -28.69 -0.38 -7.59
N ILE A 78 -28.70 -1.56 -8.21
CA ILE A 78 -29.08 -2.82 -7.54
C ILE A 78 -28.11 -3.14 -6.40
N PHE A 79 -26.81 -2.94 -6.60
CA PHE A 79 -25.80 -3.19 -5.58
C PHE A 79 -25.98 -2.26 -4.37
N GLN A 80 -26.29 -0.99 -4.59
CA GLN A 80 -26.56 -0.05 -3.52
C GLN A 80 -27.71 -0.52 -2.62
N GLN A 81 -28.76 -1.09 -3.20
CA GLN A 81 -29.90 -1.66 -2.47
C GLN A 81 -29.55 -2.97 -1.73
N LYS A 82 -28.50 -3.68 -2.15
CA LYS A 82 -28.02 -4.92 -1.52
C LYS A 82 -27.03 -4.70 -0.37
N ILE A 83 -26.58 -3.47 -0.13
CA ILE A 83 -25.67 -3.16 0.98
C ILE A 83 -26.42 -3.42 2.30
N VAL A 84 -25.89 -4.35 3.09
CA VAL A 84 -26.39 -4.60 4.44
C VAL A 84 -25.75 -3.63 5.43
N PRO A 85 -26.44 -3.25 6.53
CA PRO A 85 -25.84 -2.43 7.57
C PRO A 85 -24.58 -3.07 8.17
N TYR A 86 -23.66 -2.23 8.67
CA TYR A 86 -22.47 -2.71 9.37
C TYR A 86 -22.87 -3.52 10.62
N PRO A 87 -22.39 -4.77 10.78
CA PRO A 87 -22.76 -5.62 11.92
C PRO A 87 -21.96 -5.24 13.17
N ASN A 88 -22.47 -4.28 13.95
CA ASN A 88 -21.79 -3.68 15.11
C ASN A 88 -21.25 -4.69 16.15
N ASN A 89 -21.91 -5.83 16.32
CA ASN A 89 -21.56 -6.83 17.34
C ASN A 89 -20.69 -7.97 16.80
N HIS A 90 -20.28 -7.92 15.53
CA HIS A 90 -19.55 -9.01 14.88
C HIS A 90 -18.05 -8.71 14.71
N PHE A 91 -17.70 -7.46 14.41
CA PHE A 91 -16.34 -7.06 14.12
C PHE A 91 -15.73 -6.28 15.29
N TYR A 92 -14.51 -6.62 15.70
CA TYR A 92 -13.88 -6.02 16.87
C TYR A 92 -12.36 -5.93 16.72
N GLY A 93 -11.76 -4.95 17.39
CA GLY A 93 -10.30 -4.77 17.40
C GLY A 93 -9.72 -4.48 16.03
N ARG A 94 -8.41 -4.71 15.92
CA ARG A 94 -7.60 -4.46 14.74
C ARG A 94 -6.77 -5.68 14.39
N GLY A 95 -6.46 -5.87 13.12
CA GLY A 95 -5.62 -6.98 12.70
C GLY A 95 -5.17 -6.91 11.25
N ILE A 96 -4.24 -7.79 10.93
CA ILE A 96 -3.68 -7.96 9.59
C ILE A 96 -4.48 -9.03 8.85
N VAL A 97 -4.83 -8.77 7.60
CA VAL A 97 -5.57 -9.69 6.74
C VAL A 97 -4.76 -9.98 5.49
N LEU A 98 -4.57 -11.26 5.19
CA LEU A 98 -3.96 -11.73 3.94
C LEU A 98 -4.93 -12.63 3.19
N THR A 99 -4.76 -12.73 1.88
CA THR A 99 -5.34 -13.81 1.07
C THR A 99 -4.25 -14.65 0.46
N VAL A 100 -4.41 -15.98 0.50
CA VAL A 100 -3.41 -16.92 -0.03
C VAL A 100 -4.04 -17.81 -1.10
N GLY A 101 -3.48 -17.75 -2.31
CA GLY A 101 -3.71 -18.67 -3.43
C GLY A 101 -2.55 -19.67 -3.63
N PRO A 102 -2.73 -20.71 -4.47
CA PRO A 102 -1.75 -21.80 -4.62
C PRO A 102 -0.34 -21.34 -5.00
N SER A 103 -0.24 -20.37 -5.91
CA SER A 103 1.05 -19.79 -6.34
C SER A 103 1.63 -18.78 -5.36
N GLN A 104 0.89 -18.42 -4.30
CA GLN A 104 1.26 -17.37 -3.35
C GLN A 104 1.86 -17.91 -2.05
N LEU A 105 1.85 -19.23 -1.82
CA LEU A 105 2.30 -19.84 -0.57
C LEU A 105 3.70 -19.41 -0.14
N LYS A 106 4.67 -19.42 -1.07
CA LYS A 106 6.04 -18.99 -0.76
C LYS A 106 6.11 -17.51 -0.38
N PHE A 107 5.35 -16.66 -1.06
CA PHE A 107 5.28 -15.22 -0.73
C PHE A 107 4.61 -15.02 0.63
N ALA A 108 3.52 -15.75 0.91
CA ALA A 108 2.83 -15.73 2.20
C ALA A 108 3.75 -16.12 3.36
N GLU A 109 4.53 -17.20 3.20
CA GLU A 109 5.50 -17.64 4.20
C GLU A 109 6.55 -16.56 4.49
N VAL A 110 7.10 -15.95 3.44
CA VAL A 110 8.07 -14.86 3.58
C VAL A 110 7.44 -13.66 4.27
N ASN A 111 6.21 -13.29 3.88
CA ASN A 111 5.51 -12.16 4.47
C ASN A 111 5.24 -12.38 5.96
N LEU A 112 4.72 -13.55 6.35
CA LEU A 112 4.48 -13.88 7.75
C LEU A 112 5.78 -13.85 8.56
N LYS A 113 6.88 -14.41 8.05
CA LYS A 113 8.18 -14.31 8.72
C LYS A 113 8.66 -12.86 8.85
N MET A 114 8.44 -12.02 7.83
CA MET A 114 8.75 -10.59 7.92
C MET A 114 7.89 -9.88 8.97
N ILE A 115 6.59 -10.24 9.08
CA ILE A 115 5.69 -9.73 10.12
C ILE A 115 6.18 -10.16 11.52
N GLU A 116 6.59 -11.42 11.70
CA GLU A 116 7.14 -11.91 12.98
C GLU A 116 8.34 -11.08 13.44
N LEU A 117 9.20 -10.65 12.51
CA LEU A 117 10.37 -9.83 12.81
C LEU A 117 10.05 -8.39 13.22
N THR A 118 8.85 -7.90 12.92
CA THR A 118 8.39 -6.61 13.45
C THR A 118 7.98 -6.69 14.91
N ALA A 119 7.87 -7.89 15.48
CA ALA A 119 7.38 -8.16 16.83
C ALA A 119 5.98 -7.60 17.13
N THR A 120 5.20 -7.30 16.08
CA THR A 120 3.83 -6.78 16.20
C THR A 120 2.96 -7.70 17.04
N LYS A 121 2.01 -7.10 17.78
CA LYS A 121 1.01 -7.82 18.57
C LYS A 121 -0.33 -7.95 17.85
N LEU A 122 -0.44 -7.39 16.66
CA LEU A 122 -1.66 -7.48 15.87
C LEU A 122 -1.99 -8.93 15.52
N PRO A 123 -3.23 -9.38 15.76
CA PRO A 123 -3.69 -10.68 15.27
C PRO A 123 -3.73 -10.70 13.74
N ILE A 124 -3.51 -11.88 13.16
CA ILE A 124 -3.44 -12.09 11.71
C ILE A 124 -4.50 -13.10 11.30
N GLN A 125 -5.25 -12.77 10.25
CA GLN A 125 -6.18 -13.69 9.57
C GLN A 125 -5.75 -13.93 8.13
N ILE A 126 -5.43 -15.18 7.83
CA ILE A 126 -4.98 -15.64 6.52
C ILE A 126 -6.15 -16.32 5.83
N TRP A 127 -6.79 -15.63 4.90
CA TRP A 127 -7.97 -16.10 4.21
C TRP A 127 -7.62 -16.93 2.98
N TYR A 128 -8.32 -18.06 2.79
CA TYR A 128 -8.12 -18.94 1.64
C TYR A 128 -9.43 -19.66 1.26
N SER A 129 -9.45 -20.29 0.09
CA SER A 129 -10.52 -21.22 -0.30
C SER A 129 -10.01 -22.65 -0.34
N SER A 130 -10.72 -23.55 0.34
CA SER A 130 -10.43 -24.99 0.30
C SER A 130 -10.63 -25.63 -1.07
N SER A 131 -11.28 -24.94 -2.02
CA SER A 131 -11.33 -25.38 -3.42
C SER A 131 -10.02 -25.13 -4.20
N GLN A 132 -9.10 -24.33 -3.64
CA GLN A 132 -7.84 -23.95 -4.30
C GLN A 132 -6.63 -24.52 -3.56
N ILE A 133 -6.64 -24.48 -2.23
CA ILE A 133 -5.54 -24.95 -1.38
C ILE A 133 -6.13 -25.84 -0.29
N SER A 134 -5.51 -27.00 -0.07
CA SER A 134 -5.97 -27.91 1.00
C SER A 134 -5.76 -27.28 2.38
N HIS A 135 -6.59 -27.70 3.32
CA HIS A 135 -6.52 -27.21 4.69
C HIS A 135 -5.17 -27.57 5.36
N GLU A 136 -4.62 -28.75 5.05
CA GLU A 136 -3.35 -29.25 5.57
C GLU A 136 -2.17 -28.39 5.15
N ILE A 137 -2.16 -27.89 3.91
CA ILE A 137 -1.14 -26.97 3.40
C ILE A 137 -1.18 -25.65 4.20
N MET A 138 -2.37 -25.13 4.48
CA MET A 138 -2.53 -23.90 5.25
C MET A 138 -2.15 -24.07 6.73
N ILE A 139 -2.39 -25.24 7.33
CA ILE A 139 -1.83 -25.56 8.65
C ILE A 139 -0.30 -25.61 8.59
N GLY A 140 0.27 -26.18 7.52
CA GLY A 140 1.71 -26.19 7.27
C GLY A 140 2.29 -24.77 7.27
N LEU A 141 1.61 -23.82 6.63
CA LEU A 141 1.99 -22.40 6.66
C LEU A 141 2.01 -21.84 8.09
N LEU A 142 0.98 -22.08 8.92
CA LEU A 142 0.97 -21.62 10.32
C LEU A 142 2.14 -22.20 11.14
N ARG A 143 2.53 -23.46 10.89
CA ARG A 143 3.66 -24.09 11.58
C ARG A 143 5.00 -23.40 11.31
N THR A 144 5.12 -22.64 10.22
CA THR A 144 6.34 -21.88 9.91
C THR A 144 6.52 -20.63 10.78
N VAL A 145 5.46 -20.18 11.45
CA VAL A 145 5.42 -18.94 12.26
C VAL A 145 4.66 -19.16 13.57
N PRO A 146 5.11 -20.09 14.43
CA PRO A 146 4.35 -20.52 15.61
C PRO A 146 4.20 -19.44 16.68
N ASN A 147 5.02 -18.38 16.65
CA ASN A 147 4.96 -17.29 17.64
C ASN A 147 4.05 -16.14 17.22
N LEU A 148 3.56 -16.13 15.97
CA LEU A 148 2.58 -15.16 15.53
C LEU A 148 1.19 -15.50 16.06
N ASN A 149 0.44 -14.47 16.46
CA ASN A 149 -0.99 -14.59 16.71
C ASN A 149 -1.74 -14.70 15.38
N ALA A 150 -1.54 -15.81 14.66
CA ALA A 150 -2.07 -16.03 13.32
C ALA A 150 -3.12 -17.14 13.30
N SER A 151 -4.15 -16.93 12.50
CA SER A 151 -5.18 -17.90 12.20
C SER A 151 -5.39 -18.00 10.70
N ILE A 152 -5.73 -19.19 10.21
CA ILE A 152 -6.19 -19.42 8.84
C ILE A 152 -7.72 -19.40 8.85
N CYS A 153 -8.34 -18.75 7.88
CA CYS A 153 -9.79 -18.65 7.75
C CYS A 153 -10.24 -19.13 6.37
N CYS A 154 -11.16 -20.08 6.34
CA CYS A 154 -11.62 -20.69 5.10
C CYS A 154 -12.98 -20.13 4.68
N PHE A 155 -13.07 -19.57 3.47
CA PHE A 155 -14.34 -19.04 2.95
C PHE A 155 -15.43 -20.12 2.83
N LEU A 156 -15.06 -21.33 2.38
CA LEU A 156 -16.04 -22.37 2.08
C LEU A 156 -16.53 -23.08 3.34
N MET A 157 -15.61 -23.33 4.28
CA MET A 157 -15.91 -23.97 5.56
C MET A 157 -16.45 -22.99 6.61
N THR A 158 -16.36 -21.67 6.35
CA THR A 158 -16.84 -20.62 7.26
C THR A 158 -16.28 -20.75 8.67
N GLU A 159 -14.99 -21.05 8.79
CA GLU A 159 -14.30 -21.26 10.06
C GLU A 159 -12.92 -20.61 10.05
N CYS A 160 -12.40 -20.32 11.23
CA CYS A 160 -11.00 -19.99 11.42
C CYS A 160 -10.33 -20.98 12.37
N ARG A 161 -9.02 -21.14 12.22
CA ARG A 161 -8.21 -22.10 12.97
C ARG A 161 -6.83 -21.53 13.29
N THR A 162 -6.35 -21.78 14.50
CA THR A 162 -4.94 -21.66 14.91
C THR A 162 -4.32 -23.07 15.00
N LEU A 163 -3.06 -23.17 15.40
CA LEU A 163 -2.42 -24.48 15.64
C LEU A 163 -3.12 -25.30 16.75
N THR A 164 -3.89 -24.66 17.63
CA THR A 164 -4.47 -25.29 18.83
C THR A 164 -5.99 -25.19 18.91
N GLN A 165 -6.62 -24.26 18.20
CA GLN A 165 -8.04 -23.97 18.32
C GLN A 165 -8.72 -23.85 16.95
N THR A 166 -9.99 -24.21 16.88
CA THR A 166 -10.86 -23.99 15.71
C THR A 166 -12.17 -23.41 16.18
N TRP A 167 -12.72 -22.46 15.44
CA TRP A 167 -14.03 -21.88 15.73
C TRP A 167 -14.78 -21.56 14.44
N GLN A 168 -16.10 -21.68 14.51
CA GLN A 168 -16.98 -21.34 13.40
C GLN A 168 -17.21 -19.83 13.35
N LEU A 169 -17.23 -19.28 12.14
CA LEU A 169 -17.65 -17.92 11.87
C LEU A 169 -19.15 -17.91 11.60
N ASN A 170 -19.80 -16.76 11.82
CA ASN A 170 -21.19 -16.59 11.41
C ASN A 170 -21.26 -16.56 9.86
N PRO A 171 -21.93 -17.53 9.19
CA PRO A 171 -21.97 -17.59 7.74
C PRO A 171 -22.61 -16.35 7.09
N THR A 172 -23.48 -15.62 7.80
CA THR A 172 -24.09 -14.38 7.29
C THR A 172 -23.08 -13.24 7.10
N HIS A 173 -21.90 -13.35 7.71
CA HIS A 173 -20.83 -12.36 7.64
C HIS A 173 -19.56 -12.90 6.99
N VAL A 174 -19.62 -14.09 6.39
CA VAL A 174 -18.57 -14.62 5.52
C VAL A 174 -18.98 -14.41 4.07
N TYR A 175 -18.38 -13.40 3.44
CA TYR A 175 -18.71 -12.97 2.09
C TYR A 175 -17.84 -13.70 1.08
N LYS A 176 -18.31 -14.88 0.65
CA LYS A 176 -17.56 -15.76 -0.27
C LYS A 176 -17.31 -15.09 -1.63
N PRO A 177 -16.08 -15.16 -2.16
CA PRO A 177 -15.81 -14.71 -3.53
C PRO A 177 -16.40 -15.69 -4.55
N PRO A 178 -16.64 -15.23 -5.80
CA PRO A 178 -17.11 -16.11 -6.88
C PRO A 178 -16.10 -17.23 -7.17
N SER A 179 -16.60 -18.45 -7.37
CA SER A 179 -15.79 -19.66 -7.61
C SER A 179 -15.56 -19.99 -9.08
N ASN A 180 -16.03 -19.13 -10.01
CA ASN A 180 -16.00 -19.41 -11.44
C ASN A 180 -14.56 -19.46 -11.98
N ASN A 181 -14.26 -20.51 -12.78
CA ASN A 181 -12.96 -20.73 -13.40
C ASN A 181 -12.73 -19.82 -14.62
N GLN A 182 -12.64 -18.50 -14.41
CA GLN A 182 -12.25 -17.55 -15.47
C GLN A 182 -10.92 -16.85 -15.16
N LYS A 183 -10.45 -16.07 -16.15
CA LYS A 183 -9.16 -15.36 -16.21
C LYS A 183 -8.82 -14.53 -14.96
N TYR A 184 -9.82 -14.03 -14.22
CA TYR A 184 -9.65 -13.13 -13.08
C TYR A 184 -10.10 -13.71 -11.73
N LYS A 185 -10.16 -15.04 -11.61
CA LYS A 185 -10.79 -15.73 -10.46
C LYS A 185 -10.23 -15.41 -9.07
N PHE A 186 -9.05 -14.80 -8.96
CA PHE A 186 -8.39 -14.55 -7.66
C PHE A 186 -8.58 -13.13 -7.12
N PHE A 187 -8.77 -12.14 -8.00
CA PHE A 187 -8.90 -10.73 -7.58
C PHE A 187 -10.06 -10.46 -6.61
N PRO A 188 -11.25 -11.09 -6.77
CA PRO A 188 -12.35 -10.88 -5.83
C PRO A 188 -12.09 -11.33 -4.39
N TYR A 189 -11.03 -12.12 -4.13
CA TYR A 189 -10.75 -12.65 -2.80
C TYR A 189 -10.32 -11.57 -1.82
N LYS A 190 -9.64 -10.51 -2.27
CA LYS A 190 -9.15 -9.45 -1.38
C LYS A 190 -10.28 -8.65 -0.72
N PRO A 191 -11.23 -8.04 -1.48
CA PRO A 191 -12.34 -7.36 -0.85
C PRO A 191 -13.20 -8.33 -0.03
N ALA A 192 -13.40 -9.57 -0.50
CA ALA A 192 -14.09 -10.62 0.25
C ALA A 192 -13.44 -10.90 1.62
N ALA A 193 -12.11 -11.00 1.68
CA ALA A 193 -11.37 -11.21 2.93
C ALA A 193 -11.49 -10.01 3.87
N ILE A 194 -11.34 -8.78 3.34
CA ILE A 194 -11.46 -7.56 4.14
C ILE A 194 -12.84 -7.47 4.80
N VAL A 195 -13.92 -7.67 4.03
CA VAL A 195 -15.27 -7.59 4.61
C VAL A 195 -15.57 -8.73 5.56
N SER A 196 -15.01 -9.93 5.35
CA SER A 196 -15.29 -11.12 6.16
C SER A 196 -14.42 -11.24 7.42
N ALA A 197 -13.24 -10.62 7.44
CA ALA A 197 -12.32 -10.67 8.58
C ALA A 197 -13.01 -10.17 9.87
N THR A 198 -12.75 -10.81 11.00
CA THR A 198 -13.47 -10.46 12.26
C THR A 198 -12.99 -9.16 12.89
N PHE A 199 -12.02 -8.47 12.29
CA PHE A 199 -11.51 -7.19 12.79
C PHE A 199 -12.42 -6.03 12.45
N SER A 200 -12.53 -5.03 13.33
CA SER A 200 -13.20 -3.76 12.99
C SER A 200 -12.29 -2.83 12.18
N GLU A 201 -11.00 -2.87 12.45
CA GLU A 201 -9.95 -2.15 11.74
C GLU A 201 -9.03 -3.15 11.04
N VAL A 202 -8.86 -3.05 9.73
CA VAL A 202 -8.14 -4.03 8.90
C VAL A 202 -6.96 -3.35 8.24
N LEU A 203 -5.78 -3.95 8.38
CA LEU A 203 -4.66 -3.78 7.46
C LEU A 203 -4.62 -4.99 6.55
N PHE A 204 -5.07 -4.82 5.31
CA PHE A 204 -4.90 -5.84 4.29
C PHE A 204 -3.51 -5.76 3.68
N LEU A 205 -2.87 -6.92 3.48
CA LEU A 205 -1.61 -7.07 2.77
C LEU A 205 -1.70 -8.17 1.72
N ASP A 206 -1.23 -7.89 0.51
CA ASP A 206 -0.92 -8.94 -0.45
C ASP A 206 0.24 -9.81 0.06
N CYS A 207 0.30 -11.07 -0.37
CA CYS A 207 1.36 -11.99 0.04
C CYS A 207 2.77 -11.50 -0.33
N ASP A 208 2.91 -10.62 -1.31
CA ASP A 208 4.16 -10.03 -1.79
C ASP A 208 4.34 -8.55 -1.38
N ALA A 209 3.59 -8.12 -0.37
CA ALA A 209 3.64 -6.80 0.23
C ALA A 209 4.24 -6.93 1.65
N TYR A 210 5.56 -6.85 1.74
CA TYR A 210 6.27 -7.15 2.98
C TYR A 210 6.35 -5.94 3.90
N VAL A 211 5.94 -6.14 5.16
CA VAL A 211 6.12 -5.14 6.21
C VAL A 211 7.60 -4.94 6.54
N THR A 212 7.92 -3.74 6.97
CA THR A 212 9.28 -3.31 7.31
C THR A 212 9.40 -2.81 8.74
N ARG A 213 8.25 -2.57 9.37
CA ARG A 213 8.07 -2.03 10.73
C ARG A 213 6.73 -2.53 11.27
N ASP A 214 6.56 -2.47 12.59
CA ASP A 214 5.27 -2.79 13.22
C ASP A 214 4.19 -1.83 12.70
N PRO A 215 3.16 -2.33 12.01
CA PRO A 215 2.15 -1.47 11.42
C PRO A 215 1.10 -0.99 12.42
N GLU A 216 1.15 -1.38 13.70
CA GLU A 216 0.17 -0.92 14.70
C GLU A 216 0.13 0.61 14.83
N GLU A 217 1.28 1.28 14.68
CA GLU A 217 1.39 2.74 14.72
C GLU A 217 0.50 3.45 13.69
N LEU A 218 0.22 2.82 12.54
CA LEU A 218 -0.66 3.38 11.52
C LEU A 218 -2.10 3.50 12.04
N PHE A 219 -2.59 2.53 12.81
CA PHE A 219 -3.91 2.59 13.43
C PHE A 219 -3.97 3.63 14.55
N LEU A 220 -2.89 3.71 15.34
CA LEU A 220 -2.85 4.51 16.56
C LEU A 220 -2.59 6.00 16.31
N SER A 221 -1.78 6.32 15.31
CA SER A 221 -1.14 7.65 15.22
C SER A 221 -1.11 8.26 13.83
N ASP A 222 -1.42 7.51 12.77
CA ASP A 222 -1.49 8.11 11.43
C ASP A 222 -2.65 9.11 11.37
N PRO A 223 -2.38 10.40 11.15
CA PRO A 223 -3.40 11.42 11.32
C PRO A 223 -4.45 11.41 10.21
N MET A 224 -4.13 10.92 9.01
CA MET A 224 -5.11 10.78 7.94
C MET A 224 -5.95 9.52 8.09
N TYR A 225 -5.40 8.44 8.63
CA TYR A 225 -6.20 7.28 9.03
C TYR A 225 -7.21 7.68 10.10
N LEU A 226 -6.75 8.32 11.17
CA LEU A 226 -7.63 8.79 12.24
C LEU A 226 -8.70 9.76 11.72
N LYS A 227 -8.37 10.60 10.74
CA LYS A 227 -9.32 11.54 10.14
C LYS A 227 -10.34 10.89 9.21
N PHE A 228 -9.93 9.96 8.34
CA PHE A 228 -10.79 9.45 7.26
C PHE A 228 -11.30 8.02 7.50
N GLY A 229 -10.61 7.23 8.31
CA GLY A 229 -10.92 5.82 8.53
C GLY A 229 -10.51 4.93 7.36
N ALA A 230 -9.83 5.45 6.33
CA ALA A 230 -9.32 4.67 5.22
C ALA A 230 -8.06 5.32 4.64
N LEU A 231 -6.95 4.56 4.59
CA LEU A 231 -5.77 4.88 3.80
C LEU A 231 -5.64 3.92 2.63
N PHE A 232 -5.49 4.50 1.45
CA PHE A 232 -5.13 3.80 0.22
C PHE A 232 -3.81 4.35 -0.32
N TYR A 233 -3.23 3.62 -1.26
CA TYR A 233 -1.94 3.95 -1.85
C TYR A 233 -2.03 3.97 -3.37
N PRO A 234 -1.29 4.87 -4.05
CA PRO A 234 -1.30 4.94 -5.51
C PRO A 234 -0.56 3.75 -6.12
N ASP A 235 -1.10 3.28 -7.25
CA ASP A 235 -0.39 2.46 -8.22
C ASP A 235 0.60 3.33 -9.02
N ALA A 236 1.52 2.71 -9.75
CA ALA A 236 2.34 3.39 -10.75
C ALA A 236 1.52 3.90 -11.95
N HIS A 237 0.30 3.39 -12.15
CA HIS A 237 -0.59 3.81 -13.22
C HIS A 237 -1.60 4.88 -12.78
N LYS A 238 -1.75 5.91 -13.63
CA LYS A 238 -2.85 6.87 -13.55
C LYS A 238 -4.05 6.36 -14.34
N SER A 239 -5.25 6.79 -13.94
CA SER A 239 -6.53 6.44 -14.56
C SER A 239 -6.45 6.48 -16.09
N ARG A 240 -6.58 5.30 -16.71
CA ARG A 240 -6.70 5.14 -18.18
C ARG A 240 -8.13 4.97 -18.65
N GLN A 241 -9.10 5.05 -17.73
CA GLN A 241 -10.50 4.80 -18.02
C GLN A 241 -11.06 5.76 -19.05
N HIS A 242 -12.02 5.25 -19.83
CA HIS A 242 -12.84 6.10 -20.68
C HIS A 242 -13.56 7.16 -19.82
N PRO A 243 -13.67 8.44 -20.26
CA PRO A 243 -14.35 9.49 -19.50
C PRO A 243 -15.75 9.09 -19.00
N ALA A 244 -16.48 8.30 -19.79
CA ALA A 244 -17.81 7.80 -19.44
C ALA A 244 -17.85 6.91 -18.18
N VAL A 245 -16.73 6.30 -17.76
CA VAL A 245 -16.67 5.56 -16.48
C VAL A 245 -16.94 6.51 -15.32
N TRP A 246 -16.47 7.74 -15.36
CA TRP A 246 -16.70 8.70 -14.27
C TRP A 246 -18.18 9.05 -14.13
N THR A 247 -18.89 9.15 -15.25
CA THR A 247 -20.35 9.32 -15.26
C THR A 247 -21.06 8.11 -14.65
N LEU A 248 -20.61 6.88 -14.92
CA LEU A 248 -21.19 5.66 -14.34
C LEU A 248 -21.12 5.66 -12.81
N PHE A 249 -19.99 6.11 -12.25
CA PHE A 249 -19.75 6.13 -10.81
C PHE A 249 -20.16 7.45 -10.15
N ASN A 250 -20.99 8.26 -10.83
CA ASN A 250 -21.53 9.52 -10.34
C ASN A 250 -20.47 10.45 -9.72
N THR A 251 -19.31 10.55 -10.36
CA THR A 251 -18.18 11.34 -9.87
C THR A 251 -17.70 12.29 -10.95
N SER A 252 -17.24 13.47 -10.54
CA SER A 252 -16.57 14.41 -11.44
C SER A 252 -15.41 13.71 -12.13
N CYS A 253 -15.34 13.89 -13.45
CA CYS A 253 -14.35 13.24 -14.26
C CYS A 253 -12.95 13.80 -13.95
N THR A 254 -12.07 12.94 -13.43
CA THR A 254 -10.74 13.35 -12.95
C THR A 254 -9.67 12.73 -13.86
N GLN A 255 -9.12 13.50 -14.79
CA GLN A 255 -7.94 13.06 -15.53
C GLN A 255 -6.71 13.20 -14.63
N ASN A 256 -5.86 12.17 -14.60
CA ASN A 256 -4.62 12.10 -13.84
C ASN A 256 -4.72 11.74 -12.34
N GLU A 257 -5.87 11.27 -11.85
CA GLU A 257 -5.92 10.56 -10.55
C GLU A 257 -5.17 9.22 -10.67
N TYR A 258 -4.41 8.85 -9.63
CA TYR A 258 -3.78 7.53 -9.58
C TYR A 258 -4.82 6.44 -9.33
N GLU A 259 -4.65 5.32 -10.01
CA GLU A 259 -5.34 4.09 -9.61
C GLU A 259 -4.83 3.65 -8.24
N PHE A 260 -5.59 2.82 -7.54
CA PHE A 260 -5.13 2.29 -6.26
C PHE A 260 -4.26 1.06 -6.45
N ASP A 261 -3.22 0.94 -5.62
CA ASP A 261 -2.49 -0.28 -5.38
C ASP A 261 -3.09 -0.99 -4.15
N SER A 262 -3.84 -2.05 -4.40
CA SER A 262 -4.50 -2.87 -3.36
C SER A 262 -3.56 -3.77 -2.56
N ALA A 263 -2.25 -3.74 -2.81
CA ALA A 263 -1.30 -4.57 -2.06
C ALA A 263 -1.20 -4.17 -0.58
N MET A 264 -1.62 -2.94 -0.24
CA MET A 264 -1.79 -2.48 1.13
C MET A 264 -3.05 -1.64 1.21
N ILE A 265 -3.96 -1.98 2.13
CA ILE A 265 -5.19 -1.21 2.39
C ILE A 265 -5.39 -1.13 3.90
N LEU A 266 -5.57 0.07 4.44
CA LEU A 266 -5.83 0.27 5.87
C LEU A 266 -7.21 0.90 6.06
N VAL A 267 -8.14 0.21 6.72
CA VAL A 267 -9.54 0.66 6.82
C VAL A 267 -10.15 0.40 8.19
N ASP A 268 -10.96 1.33 8.68
CA ASP A 268 -11.93 1.14 9.76
C ASP A 268 -13.27 0.79 9.12
N LYS A 269 -13.65 -0.50 9.17
CA LYS A 269 -14.87 -0.99 8.54
C LYS A 269 -16.12 -0.30 9.07
N ARG A 270 -16.16 0.14 10.32
CA ARG A 270 -17.31 0.86 10.89
C ARG A 270 -17.61 2.14 10.13
N ARG A 271 -16.55 2.82 9.69
CA ARG A 271 -16.60 4.14 9.09
C ARG A 271 -16.77 4.09 7.57
N VAL A 272 -16.27 3.04 6.94
CA VAL A 272 -16.22 2.94 5.47
C VAL A 272 -16.94 1.71 4.90
N TRP A 273 -17.81 1.08 5.70
CA TRP A 273 -18.52 -0.15 5.35
C TRP A 273 -19.16 -0.13 3.97
N ASN A 274 -19.93 0.91 3.67
CA ASN A 274 -20.66 1.03 2.41
C ASN A 274 -19.72 1.03 1.19
N GLY A 275 -18.56 1.67 1.30
CA GLY A 275 -17.53 1.67 0.26
C GLY A 275 -16.97 0.27 0.06
N LEU A 276 -16.57 -0.40 1.14
CA LEU A 276 -16.02 -1.77 1.10
C LEU A 276 -17.02 -2.80 0.58
N TYR A 277 -18.28 -2.70 1.01
CA TYR A 277 -19.33 -3.62 0.57
C TYR A 277 -19.66 -3.44 -0.91
N MET A 278 -19.73 -2.18 -1.37
CA MET A 278 -19.87 -1.88 -2.80
C MET A 278 -18.67 -2.40 -3.61
N THR A 279 -17.44 -2.21 -3.11
CA THR A 279 -16.24 -2.81 -3.72
C THR A 279 -16.42 -4.31 -3.88
N LYS A 280 -16.81 -5.00 -2.80
CA LYS A 280 -17.03 -6.45 -2.84
C LYS A 280 -18.08 -6.85 -3.88
N LEU A 281 -19.23 -6.17 -3.93
CA LEU A 281 -20.28 -6.47 -4.91
C LEU A 281 -19.81 -6.27 -6.36
N ILE A 282 -19.05 -5.21 -6.64
CA ILE A 282 -18.44 -4.98 -7.96
C ILE A 282 -17.52 -6.15 -8.34
N ASN A 283 -16.70 -6.62 -7.38
CA ASN A 283 -15.77 -7.72 -7.59
C ASN A 283 -16.46 -9.09 -7.74
N ASP A 284 -17.59 -9.31 -7.06
CA ASP A 284 -18.39 -10.53 -7.26
C ASP A 284 -18.91 -10.64 -8.70
N TYR A 285 -19.24 -9.49 -9.30
CA TYR A 285 -19.71 -9.37 -10.67
C TYR A 285 -18.60 -8.95 -11.63
N TYR A 286 -17.35 -9.36 -11.36
CA TYR A 286 -16.18 -8.97 -12.13
C TYR A 286 -16.29 -9.09 -13.66
N PRO A 287 -17.01 -10.05 -14.28
CA PRO A 287 -17.08 -10.11 -15.74
C PRO A 287 -17.70 -8.87 -16.38
N ALA A 288 -18.56 -8.15 -15.65
CA ALA A 288 -19.16 -6.90 -16.15
C ALA A 288 -18.19 -5.70 -16.03
N PHE A 289 -17.28 -5.73 -15.05
CA PHE A 289 -16.45 -4.57 -14.70
C PHE A 289 -15.01 -4.70 -15.21
N TYR A 290 -14.40 -5.87 -15.12
CA TYR A 290 -13.01 -6.05 -15.54
C TYR A 290 -12.89 -5.94 -17.06
N GLU A 291 -11.74 -5.47 -17.54
CA GLU A 291 -11.43 -5.16 -18.96
C GLU A 291 -12.22 -3.96 -19.55
N HIS A 292 -13.45 -3.72 -19.07
CA HIS A 292 -14.33 -2.65 -19.55
C HIS A 292 -14.26 -1.38 -18.71
N VAL A 293 -14.03 -1.53 -17.40
CA VAL A 293 -14.03 -0.45 -16.40
C VAL A 293 -12.70 -0.40 -15.65
N THR A 294 -12.19 -1.55 -15.21
CA THR A 294 -10.92 -1.67 -14.47
C THR A 294 -10.07 -2.83 -14.97
N ASP A 295 -8.77 -2.81 -14.69
CA ASP A 295 -7.84 -3.91 -14.98
C ASP A 295 -7.82 -5.00 -13.89
N GLY A 296 -8.72 -4.94 -12.91
CA GLY A 296 -8.80 -5.87 -11.78
C GLY A 296 -9.45 -5.28 -10.53
N ASP A 297 -9.26 -5.93 -9.38
CA ASP A 297 -9.81 -5.51 -8.08
C ASP A 297 -9.26 -4.17 -7.62
N LYS A 298 -7.98 -3.91 -7.88
CA LYS A 298 -7.23 -2.80 -7.27
C LYS A 298 -7.96 -1.46 -7.33
N ASP A 299 -8.53 -1.13 -8.49
CA ASP A 299 -9.13 0.18 -8.73
C ASP A 299 -10.64 0.22 -8.46
N THR A 300 -11.24 -0.93 -8.16
CA THR A 300 -12.66 -1.01 -7.76
C THR A 300 -12.88 -0.36 -6.40
N PHE A 301 -11.87 -0.34 -5.51
CA PHE A 301 -11.94 0.40 -4.25
C PHE A 301 -12.17 1.89 -4.49
N ARG A 302 -11.36 2.50 -5.37
CA ARG A 302 -11.49 3.92 -5.74
C ARG A 302 -12.85 4.25 -6.30
N LEU A 303 -13.31 3.46 -7.28
CA LEU A 303 -14.59 3.67 -7.95
C LEU A 303 -15.78 3.47 -7.00
N ALA A 304 -15.77 2.42 -6.18
CA ALA A 304 -16.82 2.14 -5.21
C ALA A 304 -16.93 3.24 -4.14
N PHE A 305 -15.79 3.69 -3.61
CA PHE A 305 -15.78 4.75 -2.59
C PHE A 305 -16.26 6.09 -3.16
N ARG A 306 -15.91 6.41 -4.41
CA ARG A 306 -16.45 7.59 -5.11
C ARG A 306 -17.97 7.48 -5.32
N TYR A 307 -18.45 6.34 -5.82
CA TYR A 307 -19.89 6.12 -6.04
C TYR A 307 -20.71 6.18 -4.76
N MET A 308 -20.19 5.62 -3.67
CA MET A 308 -20.83 5.65 -2.36
C MET A 308 -20.57 6.94 -1.57
N GLN A 309 -19.84 7.89 -2.14
CA GLN A 309 -19.43 9.15 -1.49
C GLN A 309 -18.75 8.95 -0.12
N VAL A 310 -18.01 7.84 0.01
CA VAL A 310 -17.25 7.52 1.22
C VAL A 310 -15.89 8.19 1.12
N LYS A 311 -15.56 9.00 2.13
CA LYS A 311 -14.27 9.70 2.19
C LYS A 311 -13.15 8.71 2.52
N TYR A 312 -12.00 8.91 1.90
CA TYR A 312 -10.77 8.14 2.11
C TYR A 312 -9.56 9.04 1.89
N TYR A 313 -8.39 8.65 2.38
CA TYR A 313 -7.14 9.35 2.06
C TYR A 313 -6.25 8.51 1.16
N LEU A 314 -5.80 9.08 0.05
CA LEU A 314 -4.79 8.47 -0.83
C LEU A 314 -3.42 9.00 -0.43
N VAL A 315 -2.52 8.14 0.05
CA VAL A 315 -1.16 8.51 0.43
C VAL A 315 -0.33 8.72 -0.83
N MET A 316 -0.39 9.94 -1.37
CA MET A 316 0.20 10.33 -2.65
C MET A 316 1.74 10.40 -2.66
N THR A 317 2.41 10.04 -1.55
CA THR A 317 3.88 10.00 -1.47
C THR A 317 4.42 9.00 -2.48
N PRO A 318 5.14 9.45 -3.53
CA PRO A 318 5.76 8.53 -4.45
C PRO A 318 6.92 7.83 -3.73
N CYS A 319 6.91 6.51 -3.60
CA CYS A 319 7.96 5.73 -2.95
C CYS A 319 8.32 4.46 -3.74
N ALA A 320 9.61 4.26 -4.03
CA ALA A 320 10.13 3.01 -4.58
C ALA A 320 11.46 2.60 -3.93
N ALA A 321 11.65 1.30 -3.71
CA ALA A 321 12.93 0.74 -3.29
C ALA A 321 13.55 -0.09 -4.43
N GLY A 322 14.83 0.13 -4.72
CA GLY A 322 15.53 -0.57 -5.80
C GLY A 322 17.01 -0.19 -5.87
N SER A 323 17.74 -0.55 -6.91
CA SER A 323 19.19 -0.32 -6.98
C SER A 323 19.54 0.86 -7.89
N PHE A 324 20.73 1.41 -7.69
CA PHE A 324 21.32 2.36 -8.62
C PHE A 324 22.36 1.63 -9.49
N ASN A 325 22.30 1.84 -10.80
CA ASN A 325 23.35 1.45 -11.72
C ASN A 325 23.88 2.74 -12.35
N ASN A 326 25.12 3.14 -12.03
CA ASN A 326 26.01 4.24 -12.51
C ASN A 326 25.40 5.53 -13.13
N THR A 327 24.29 5.41 -13.84
CA THR A 327 23.56 6.41 -14.60
C THR A 327 22.08 6.57 -14.21
N HIS A 328 21.46 5.59 -13.50
CA HIS A 328 20.01 5.57 -13.20
C HIS A 328 19.63 4.81 -11.92
N PHE A 329 18.54 5.25 -11.29
CA PHE A 329 17.81 4.49 -10.27
C PHE A 329 16.78 3.54 -10.91
N CYS A 330 16.86 2.25 -10.59
CA CYS A 330 15.89 1.24 -10.96
C CYS A 330 15.12 0.80 -9.71
N GLY A 331 13.92 1.35 -9.49
CA GLY A 331 13.02 0.88 -8.46
C GLY A 331 12.55 -0.55 -8.76
N LEU A 332 12.68 -1.45 -7.78
CA LEU A 332 12.30 -2.87 -7.88
C LEU A 332 10.95 -3.15 -7.20
N THR A 333 10.55 -2.26 -6.29
CA THR A 333 9.33 -2.35 -5.47
C THR A 333 8.65 -0.99 -5.37
N LEU A 334 7.35 -0.99 -5.08
CA LEU A 334 6.61 0.20 -4.66
C LEU A 334 6.53 0.19 -3.14
N CYS A 335 7.13 1.18 -2.47
CA CYS A 335 7.01 1.30 -1.02
C CYS A 335 5.80 2.12 -0.61
N LYS A 336 5.27 1.86 0.59
CA LYS A 336 4.08 2.48 1.16
C LYS A 336 4.45 3.14 2.48
N THR A 337 4.13 4.43 2.62
CA THR A 337 4.49 5.24 3.79
C THR A 337 3.32 5.45 4.74
N ASP A 338 3.56 6.08 5.89
CA ASP A 338 2.49 6.82 6.58
C ASP A 338 2.03 8.02 5.73
N SER A 339 0.92 8.64 6.13
CA SER A 339 0.33 9.79 5.44
C SER A 339 1.19 11.05 5.51
N LEU A 340 2.12 11.13 6.46
CA LEU A 340 3.06 12.25 6.61
C LEU A 340 4.38 12.02 5.86
N SER A 341 4.53 10.86 5.21
CA SER A 341 5.75 10.46 4.49
C SER A 341 6.99 10.34 5.40
N GLN A 342 6.80 10.06 6.69
CA GLN A 342 7.90 10.00 7.67
C GLN A 342 8.52 8.61 7.76
N HIS A 343 7.71 7.57 7.68
CA HIS A 343 8.15 6.19 7.76
C HIS A 343 7.60 5.36 6.60
N ILE A 344 8.40 4.39 6.17
CA ILE A 344 7.99 3.34 5.23
C ILE A 344 7.53 2.15 6.05
N TYR A 345 6.37 1.60 5.68
CA TYR A 345 5.76 0.46 6.36
C TYR A 345 5.79 -0.80 5.49
N VAL A 346 5.56 -0.70 4.19
CA VAL A 346 5.43 -1.86 3.31
C VAL A 346 6.22 -1.68 2.02
N ASN A 347 6.81 -2.77 1.50
CA ASN A 347 7.32 -2.84 0.13
C ASN A 347 6.53 -3.87 -0.66
N HIS A 348 5.81 -3.39 -1.67
CA HIS A 348 5.10 -4.24 -2.62
C HIS A 348 6.01 -4.59 -3.79
N ILE A 349 6.26 -5.88 -3.97
CA ILE A 349 7.11 -6.41 -5.01
C ILE A 349 6.35 -6.53 -6.33
N HIS A 350 6.81 -5.83 -7.36
CA HIS A 350 6.23 -5.88 -8.71
C HIS A 350 7.12 -6.62 -9.73
N ILE A 351 8.44 -6.41 -9.70
CA ILE A 351 9.35 -6.85 -10.77
C ILE A 351 9.79 -8.32 -10.60
N PHE A 352 9.98 -8.79 -9.37
CA PHE A 352 10.41 -10.16 -9.08
C PHE A 352 9.34 -11.24 -9.36
N LYS A 353 8.15 -10.85 -9.85
CA LYS A 353 7.07 -11.76 -10.25
C LYS A 353 7.37 -12.50 -11.56
N TYR A 354 8.29 -11.99 -12.39
CA TYR A 354 8.42 -12.43 -13.78
C TYR A 354 9.83 -12.92 -14.19
N GLU A 355 10.88 -12.71 -13.39
CA GLU A 355 12.23 -13.22 -13.71
C GLU A 355 13.01 -13.69 -12.48
N GLY A 356 13.79 -14.77 -12.68
CA GLY A 356 14.58 -15.48 -11.66
C GLY A 356 15.82 -14.73 -11.17
N ILE A 357 15.65 -13.47 -10.73
CA ILE A 357 16.72 -12.67 -10.14
C ILE A 357 17.17 -13.35 -8.84
N LYS A 358 18.44 -13.75 -8.78
CA LYS A 358 19.05 -14.28 -7.56
C LYS A 358 19.34 -13.15 -6.58
N TYR A 359 18.73 -13.21 -5.40
CA TYR A 359 19.02 -12.28 -4.32
C TYR A 359 20.45 -12.49 -3.82
N SER A 360 21.26 -11.43 -3.80
CA SER A 360 22.59 -11.45 -3.18
C SER A 360 22.76 -10.26 -2.23
N PRO A 361 23.56 -10.41 -1.15
CA PRO A 361 23.91 -9.30 -0.26
C PRO A 361 24.50 -8.12 -1.01
N ILE A 362 25.26 -8.38 -2.08
CA ILE A 362 25.86 -7.34 -2.91
C ILE A 362 24.78 -6.58 -3.67
N THR A 363 23.89 -7.28 -4.39
CA THR A 363 22.80 -6.66 -5.17
C THR A 363 21.83 -5.87 -4.28
N LEU A 364 21.48 -6.40 -3.11
CA LEU A 364 20.55 -5.75 -2.19
C LEU A 364 21.22 -4.69 -1.30
N GLY A 365 22.52 -4.78 -1.04
CA GLY A 365 23.29 -3.75 -0.29
C GLY A 365 23.38 -2.41 -1.04
N TYR A 366 23.21 -2.43 -2.36
CA TYR A 366 23.05 -1.22 -3.19
C TYR A 366 21.60 -0.72 -3.25
N THR A 367 20.65 -1.35 -2.54
CA THR A 367 19.26 -0.87 -2.54
C THR A 367 19.19 0.53 -1.94
N ARG A 368 18.59 1.44 -2.70
CA ARG A 368 18.22 2.80 -2.35
C ARG A 368 16.70 2.90 -2.31
N ILE A 369 16.22 3.78 -1.45
CA ILE A 369 14.83 4.21 -1.40
C ILE A 369 14.77 5.58 -2.05
N GLY A 370 13.95 5.71 -3.08
CA GLY A 370 13.59 6.99 -3.68
C GLY A 370 12.21 7.42 -3.18
N LEU A 371 12.14 8.63 -2.63
CA LEU A 371 10.91 9.31 -2.21
C LEU A 371 10.73 10.57 -3.05
N GLY A 372 9.58 10.71 -3.72
CA GLY A 372 9.20 11.95 -4.40
C GLY A 372 8.53 12.94 -3.45
N ASP A 373 8.59 14.22 -3.78
CA ASP A 373 7.83 15.27 -3.07
C ASP A 373 6.30 15.05 -3.26
N PRO A 374 5.55 14.75 -2.18
CA PRO A 374 4.11 14.45 -2.26
C PRO A 374 3.25 15.66 -2.60
N ASN A 375 3.75 16.90 -2.41
CA ASN A 375 3.01 18.13 -2.69
C ASN A 375 3.25 18.64 -4.12
N ASN A 376 3.99 17.88 -4.93
CA ASN A 376 4.45 18.33 -6.23
C ASN A 376 4.10 17.34 -7.33
N ASN A 377 3.06 17.66 -8.10
CA ASN A 377 2.59 16.88 -9.25
C ASN A 377 3.59 16.78 -10.42
N SER A 378 4.79 17.34 -10.28
CA SER A 378 5.87 17.20 -11.27
C SER A 378 6.58 15.84 -11.19
N PHE A 379 6.46 15.09 -10.08
CA PHE A 379 7.04 13.76 -9.97
C PHE A 379 6.08 12.65 -10.44
N PHE A 380 6.55 11.81 -11.37
CA PHE A 380 5.79 10.68 -11.90
C PHE A 380 6.53 9.37 -11.66
N PHE A 381 5.78 8.34 -11.26
CA PHE A 381 6.19 6.96 -11.44
C PHE A 381 5.77 6.46 -12.80
N GLN A 382 6.69 5.82 -13.49
CA GLN A 382 6.38 5.08 -14.70
C GLN A 382 7.08 3.73 -14.66
N HIS A 383 6.30 2.67 -14.84
CA HIS A 383 6.82 1.34 -15.11
C HIS A 383 7.43 1.33 -16.51
N CYS A 384 8.76 1.20 -16.58
CA CYS A 384 9.53 1.24 -17.80
C CYS A 384 9.97 -0.18 -18.19
N ARG A 385 9.66 -0.62 -19.41
CA ARG A 385 10.21 -1.84 -20.01
C ARG A 385 11.32 -1.41 -20.95
N LEU A 386 12.56 -1.39 -20.48
CA LEU A 386 13.72 -1.03 -21.30
C LEU A 386 14.09 -2.22 -22.21
N PRO A 387 14.13 -2.07 -23.55
CA PRO A 387 14.45 -3.18 -24.46
C PRO A 387 15.86 -3.77 -24.28
N ALA A 388 16.76 -3.05 -23.59
CA ALA A 388 18.17 -3.41 -23.44
C ALA A 388 18.63 -3.56 -21.97
N ALA A 389 17.73 -3.43 -20.99
CA ALA A 389 18.04 -3.75 -19.60
C ALA A 389 17.35 -5.08 -19.24
N PRO A 390 18.03 -6.00 -18.53
CA PRO A 390 17.47 -7.31 -18.20
C PRO A 390 16.35 -7.24 -17.14
N THR A 391 15.85 -6.05 -16.76
CA THR A 391 14.78 -5.90 -15.77
C THR A 391 13.87 -4.72 -16.09
N SER A 392 12.58 -4.86 -15.80
CA SER A 392 11.63 -3.73 -15.71
C SER A 392 12.00 -2.86 -14.50
N CYS A 393 11.85 -1.53 -14.59
CA CYS A 393 12.26 -0.60 -13.52
C CYS A 393 11.18 0.47 -13.27
N PHE A 394 10.99 0.86 -12.00
CA PHE A 394 10.24 2.07 -11.62
C PHE A 394 11.17 3.28 -11.55
N HIS A 395 10.87 4.33 -12.31
CA HIS A 395 11.61 5.59 -12.30
C HIS A 395 10.83 6.67 -11.56
N ILE A 396 11.52 7.53 -10.81
CA ILE A 396 10.97 8.77 -10.21
C ILE A 396 11.48 9.95 -11.05
N MET A 397 10.59 10.67 -11.73
CA MET A 397 11.00 11.69 -12.72
C MET A 397 10.24 13.00 -12.55
N LYS A 398 10.95 14.14 -12.67
CA LYS A 398 10.48 15.52 -12.41
C LYS A 398 9.66 16.16 -13.56
N LYS A 399 9.66 15.59 -14.78
CA LYS A 399 8.80 16.04 -15.90
C LYS A 399 8.87 15.07 -17.08
N ARG A 400 7.78 14.96 -17.86
CA ARG A 400 7.75 14.31 -19.18
C ARG A 400 8.36 15.30 -20.19
N THR A 401 9.55 15.06 -20.71
CA THR A 401 10.10 15.87 -21.83
C THR A 401 9.52 15.39 -23.16
N GLU A 402 9.54 16.24 -24.20
CA GLU A 402 9.04 15.87 -25.54
C GLU A 402 9.78 14.68 -26.17
N GLU A 403 11.06 14.46 -25.83
CA GLU A 403 11.79 13.24 -26.20
C GLU A 403 11.20 11.97 -25.56
N MET A 404 10.73 12.05 -24.31
CA MET A 404 10.06 10.94 -23.60
C MET A 404 8.61 10.71 -24.05
N ALA A 405 8.04 11.61 -24.86
CA ALA A 405 6.74 11.38 -25.47
C ALA A 405 6.84 10.34 -26.61
N LYS A 406 8.04 10.18 -27.20
CA LYS A 406 8.30 9.24 -28.31
C LYS A 406 8.73 7.85 -27.82
N THR A 407 9.40 7.75 -26.67
CA THR A 407 9.77 6.49 -26.02
C THR A 407 9.24 6.47 -24.58
N ASN A 408 8.49 5.44 -24.21
CA ASN A 408 7.84 5.33 -22.89
C ASN A 408 8.80 5.22 -21.67
N CYS A 409 10.10 5.47 -21.84
CA CYS A 409 11.15 5.35 -20.82
C CYS A 409 12.20 6.47 -20.98
N TYR A 410 12.79 6.95 -19.87
CA TYR A 410 13.96 7.84 -19.92
C TYR A 410 15.21 7.05 -20.37
N SER A 411 15.90 7.54 -21.40
CA SER A 411 17.10 6.92 -21.98
C SER A 411 18.41 7.68 -21.71
N GLY A 412 18.38 8.76 -20.91
CA GLY A 412 19.54 9.65 -20.72
C GLY A 412 20.35 9.33 -19.46
N ASN A 413 21.68 9.28 -19.52
CA ASN A 413 22.54 8.97 -18.36
C ASN A 413 22.62 10.15 -17.37
N ILE A 414 22.34 9.95 -16.07
CA ILE A 414 22.66 10.94 -15.01
C ILE A 414 23.88 10.43 -14.24
N PRO A 415 25.06 11.08 -14.35
CA PRO A 415 26.27 10.63 -13.66
C PRO A 415 26.06 10.49 -12.14
N LEU A 416 26.48 9.37 -11.55
CA LEU A 416 26.42 9.10 -10.09
C LEU A 416 26.91 10.30 -9.25
N LYS A 417 27.99 10.95 -9.70
CA LYS A 417 28.59 12.13 -9.06
C LYS A 417 27.66 13.34 -8.99
N GLU A 418 26.75 13.53 -9.95
CA GLU A 418 25.75 14.62 -9.90
C GLU A 418 24.65 14.34 -8.87
N ILE A 419 24.28 13.08 -8.66
CA ILE A 419 23.27 12.69 -7.66
C ILE A 419 23.85 12.68 -6.25
N GLU A 420 25.10 12.21 -6.10
CA GLU A 420 25.80 12.17 -4.82
C GLU A 420 26.25 13.56 -4.33
N ASN A 421 26.59 14.49 -5.23
CA ASN A 421 27.06 15.84 -4.85
C ASN A 421 25.96 16.85 -4.54
N HIS A 422 24.70 16.52 -4.81
CA HIS A 422 23.58 17.37 -4.39
C HIS A 422 23.00 16.85 -3.08
N ALA A 423 22.57 17.78 -2.22
CA ALA A 423 21.97 17.58 -0.89
C ALA A 423 20.65 16.75 -0.83
N TYR A 424 20.45 15.79 -1.75
CA TYR A 424 19.30 14.89 -1.86
C TYR A 424 19.49 13.56 -1.10
N MET A 425 20.69 13.30 -0.58
CA MET A 425 21.00 12.21 0.35
C MET A 425 20.85 12.72 1.79
N LEU A 426 19.84 12.26 2.50
CA LEU A 426 19.57 12.73 3.86
C LEU A 426 20.56 12.13 4.87
N ASN A 427 21.25 13.02 5.58
CA ASN A 427 21.76 12.74 6.93
C ASN A 427 20.55 12.75 7.90
N GLU A 428 20.17 11.55 8.31
CA GLU A 428 19.49 11.16 9.56
C GLU A 428 18.10 11.69 9.95
N SER A 429 17.43 12.57 9.22
CA SER A 429 15.97 12.72 9.40
C SER A 429 15.32 13.39 8.19
N LEU A 430 14.30 12.74 7.63
CA LEU A 430 13.68 13.07 6.34
C LEU A 430 13.27 14.53 6.19
N LEU A 431 12.99 15.25 7.28
CA LEU A 431 12.28 16.53 7.20
C LEU A 431 12.65 17.55 8.30
N SER A 432 13.91 17.61 8.75
CA SER A 432 14.29 18.61 9.78
C SER A 432 14.29 20.07 9.29
N LYS A 433 14.13 20.33 7.98
CA LYS A 433 14.05 21.71 7.43
C LYS A 433 13.07 21.87 6.25
N PRO A 434 12.17 22.89 6.28
CA PRO A 434 11.34 23.24 5.13
C PRO A 434 12.20 23.78 3.98
N SER A 435 11.98 23.32 2.75
CA SER A 435 12.62 23.91 1.57
C SER A 435 11.64 24.00 0.41
N LYS A 436 11.77 25.06 -0.38
CA LYS A 436 10.89 25.40 -1.51
C LYS A 436 11.16 24.61 -2.81
N ASN A 437 12.06 23.62 -2.83
CA ASN A 437 12.53 22.99 -4.07
C ASN A 437 12.00 21.56 -4.27
N ASN A 438 11.65 21.21 -5.52
CA ASN A 438 11.27 19.86 -5.98
C ASN A 438 12.36 18.84 -5.57
N ARG A 439 12.08 17.99 -4.58
CA ARG A 439 13.04 17.00 -4.06
C ARG A 439 12.66 15.58 -4.45
N VAL A 440 13.61 14.86 -5.06
CA VAL A 440 13.68 13.40 -4.92
C VAL A 440 14.62 13.17 -3.75
N LEU A 441 14.15 12.54 -2.70
CA LEU A 441 14.94 12.17 -1.54
C LEU A 441 15.40 10.74 -1.74
N MET A 442 16.72 10.54 -1.80
CA MET A 442 17.30 9.21 -1.93
C MET A 442 18.02 8.85 -0.64
N SER A 443 17.88 7.61 -0.21
CA SER A 443 18.59 7.12 0.98
C SER A 443 18.93 5.64 0.89
N LYS A 444 19.96 5.23 1.61
CA LYS A 444 20.27 3.82 1.80
C LYS A 444 19.13 3.15 2.56
N THR A 445 18.81 1.92 2.15
CA THR A 445 17.71 1.13 2.74
C THR A 445 17.83 1.03 4.26
N ASN A 446 19.04 0.84 4.78
CA ASN A 446 19.31 0.72 6.22
C ASN A 446 18.85 1.93 7.06
N ASN A 447 18.72 3.12 6.46
CA ASN A 447 18.31 4.32 7.19
C ASN A 447 16.79 4.38 7.43
N PHE A 448 15.98 3.81 6.53
CA PHE A 448 14.51 3.85 6.64
C PHE A 448 13.90 2.49 6.99
N MET A 449 14.60 1.42 6.66
CA MET A 449 14.18 0.04 6.82
C MET A 449 15.37 -0.78 7.36
N PRO A 450 15.76 -0.55 8.63
CA PRO A 450 16.90 -1.24 9.21
C PRO A 450 16.72 -2.75 9.13
N ASN A 451 17.80 -3.46 8.76
CA ASN A 451 17.87 -4.93 8.65
C ASN A 451 16.91 -5.58 7.62
N PHE A 452 16.15 -4.81 6.81
CA PHE A 452 15.22 -5.39 5.84
C PHE A 452 15.89 -6.36 4.87
N VAL A 453 17.02 -5.95 4.28
CA VAL A 453 17.77 -6.77 3.33
C VAL A 453 18.29 -8.05 3.98
N GLU A 454 18.85 -7.94 5.18
CA GLU A 454 19.38 -9.08 5.94
C GLU A 454 18.27 -10.05 6.30
N ASN A 455 17.16 -9.56 6.85
CA ASN A 455 15.99 -10.34 7.19
C ASN A 455 15.41 -11.05 5.97
N PHE A 456 15.23 -10.32 4.86
CA PHE A 456 14.71 -10.88 3.63
C PHE A 456 15.61 -11.99 3.08
N LEU A 457 16.93 -11.79 3.06
CA LEU A 457 17.89 -12.81 2.62
C LEU A 457 17.89 -14.03 3.53
N ARG A 458 17.86 -13.82 4.85
CA ARG A 458 17.81 -14.89 5.84
C ARG A 458 16.57 -15.77 5.67
N ILE A 459 15.43 -15.16 5.33
CA ILE A 459 14.18 -15.90 5.09
C ILE A 459 14.19 -16.64 3.74
N GLN A 460 14.86 -16.10 2.71
CA GLN A 460 14.93 -16.71 1.37
C GLN A 460 15.92 -17.88 1.29
N GLN A 461 16.91 -17.97 2.18
CA GLN A 461 17.77 -19.14 2.24
C GLN A 461 16.91 -20.36 2.56
N PRO A 462 17.03 -21.49 1.82
CA PRO A 462 16.42 -22.73 2.26
C PRO A 462 16.90 -22.97 3.68
N ILE A 463 15.97 -23.29 4.59
CA ILE A 463 16.30 -23.73 5.94
C ILE A 463 17.12 -25.00 5.75
N LEU A 464 18.45 -24.84 5.64
CA LEU A 464 19.39 -25.95 5.62
C LEU A 464 19.41 -26.47 7.05
N ASN A 465 18.58 -27.49 7.26
CA ASN A 465 18.55 -28.42 8.39
C ASN A 465 18.43 -27.80 9.79
N ASN A 466 17.32 -28.13 10.45
CA ASN A 466 17.36 -28.86 11.71
C ASN A 466 16.17 -29.82 11.76
#